data_AF-A0A3M0W080-F1
#
_entry.id   AF-A0A3M0W080-F1
#
_cell.length_a   1.000
_cell.length_b   1.000
_cell.length_c   1.000
_cell.angle_alpha   90.00
_cell.angle_beta   90.00
_cell.angle_gamma   90.00
#
_symmetry.space_group_name_H-M   'P 1'
#
loop_
_entity.id
_entity.type
_entity.pdbx_description
1 polymer ?
#
loop_
_entity_poly.entity_id
_entity_poly.type
_entity_poly.pdbx_seq_one_letter_code
_entity_poly.pdbx_strand_id
1 'polypeptide(L)'
;MYMAPEMFQKGAQTPKLDVWSLFITMLWTLDTEGFRQKLGRFQSDDDVQEAVLHAASNCNTVSKIQEMSVINPKERASAAQMLVKCYNGLGLSTPQNQIPPLISTRPSPTFTPPQAPVLDFPAVPTLAALTRPRDLPMIKKTAADRGEFRVKKVLKSNNGQIVD
;
A
#
# COMPACT_ATOMS: atom_id res chain seq x y z
N MET A 1 -13.16 20.88 6.27
CA MET A 1 -13.01 19.85 7.33
C MET A 1 -12.41 18.53 6.86
N TYR A 2 -13.12 17.63 6.14
CA TYR A 2 -12.50 16.40 5.62
C TYR A 2 -11.77 16.60 4.28
N MET A 3 -11.90 17.78 3.70
CA MET A 3 -11.29 18.12 2.43
C MET A 3 -9.78 18.27 2.59
N ALA A 4 -9.05 17.72 1.63
CA ALA A 4 -7.61 17.91 1.56
C ALA A 4 -7.27 19.35 1.15
N PRO A 5 -6.14 19.89 1.60
CA PRO A 5 -5.76 21.29 1.36
C PRO A 5 -5.67 21.66 -0.13
N GLU A 6 -5.36 20.70 -1.00
CA GLU A 6 -5.29 20.90 -2.44
C GLU A 6 -6.66 21.03 -3.13
N MET A 7 -7.78 20.73 -2.47
CA MET A 7 -9.14 20.90 -3.04
C MET A 7 -9.45 22.37 -3.40
N PHE A 8 -8.79 23.30 -2.72
CA PHE A 8 -8.93 24.73 -2.94
C PHE A 8 -8.00 25.26 -4.04
N GLN A 9 -7.07 24.43 -4.52
CA GLN A 9 -6.22 24.72 -5.66
C GLN A 9 -6.87 24.12 -6.92
N LYS A 10 -6.81 24.81 -8.06
CA LYS A 10 -7.38 24.37 -9.36
C LYS A 10 -6.63 23.15 -9.97
N GLY A 11 -6.21 22.20 -9.15
CA GLY A 11 -5.48 21.00 -9.54
C GLY A 11 -6.40 19.83 -9.93
N ALA A 12 -5.81 18.81 -10.56
CA ALA A 12 -6.51 17.56 -10.83
C ALA A 12 -6.87 16.86 -9.52
N GLN A 13 -8.12 16.41 -9.40
CA GLN A 13 -8.53 15.54 -8.30
C GLN A 13 -7.74 14.23 -8.38
N THR A 14 -7.00 13.91 -7.33
CA THR A 14 -6.22 12.69 -7.25
C THR A 14 -6.81 11.75 -6.20
N PRO A 15 -6.61 10.42 -6.31
CA PRO A 15 -7.00 9.48 -5.27
C PRO A 15 -6.37 9.75 -3.89
N LYS A 16 -5.41 10.67 -3.80
CA LYS A 16 -4.79 11.08 -2.53
C LYS A 16 -5.67 12.03 -1.70
N LEU A 17 -6.70 12.62 -2.30
CA LEU A 17 -7.77 13.31 -1.58
C LEU A 17 -8.46 12.36 -0.61
N ASP A 18 -8.76 11.14 -1.07
CA ASP A 18 -9.41 10.11 -0.26
C ASP A 18 -8.50 9.60 0.85
N VAL A 19 -7.17 9.56 0.61
CA VAL A 19 -6.20 9.19 1.64
C VAL A 19 -6.19 10.20 2.80
N TRP A 20 -6.30 11.49 2.49
CA TRP A 20 -6.41 12.54 3.50
C TRP A 20 -7.72 12.42 4.31
N SER A 21 -8.85 12.31 3.62
CA SER A 21 -10.15 12.19 4.29
C SER A 21 -10.23 10.91 5.14
N LEU A 22 -9.60 9.82 4.70
CA LEU A 22 -9.45 8.59 5.48
C LEU A 22 -8.64 8.81 6.76
N PHE A 23 -7.54 9.58 6.70
CA PHE A 23 -6.74 9.88 7.90
C PHE A 23 -7.56 10.68 8.93
N ILE A 24 -8.26 11.72 8.49
CA ILE A 24 -9.12 12.52 9.37
C ILE A 24 -10.24 11.65 9.96
N THR A 25 -10.81 10.75 9.16
CA THR A 25 -11.82 9.79 9.63
C THR A 25 -11.25 8.87 10.70
N MET A 26 -10.00 8.42 10.58
CA MET A 26 -9.33 7.62 11.62
C MET A 26 -9.08 8.44 12.89
N LEU A 27 -8.59 9.69 12.79
CA LEU A 27 -8.44 10.59 13.94
C LEU A 27 -9.78 10.80 14.67
N TRP A 28 -10.84 11.07 13.90
CA TRP A 28 -12.17 11.23 14.44
C TRP A 28 -12.66 9.93 15.09
N THR A 29 -12.55 8.79 14.42
CA THR A 29 -13.03 7.50 14.92
C THR A 29 -12.31 7.09 16.20
N LEU A 30 -11.00 7.30 16.28
CA LEU A 30 -10.16 6.96 17.43
C LEU A 30 -10.20 8.00 18.54
N ASP A 31 -10.86 9.14 18.30
CA ASP A 31 -10.94 10.31 19.19
C ASP A 31 -9.57 10.72 19.78
N THR A 32 -8.54 10.71 18.94
CA THR A 32 -7.16 10.99 19.36
C THR A 32 -7.06 12.38 19.98
N GLU A 33 -6.68 12.48 21.26
CA GLU A 33 -6.60 13.75 21.99
C GLU A 33 -7.90 14.56 22.01
N GLY A 34 -9.07 13.91 21.98
CA GLY A 34 -10.36 14.59 21.94
C GLY A 34 -10.63 15.28 20.59
N PHE A 35 -10.05 14.74 19.50
CA PHE A 35 -10.18 15.28 18.16
C PHE A 35 -11.66 15.50 17.78
N ARG A 36 -12.58 14.62 18.19
CA ARG A 36 -14.02 14.78 17.87
C ARG A 36 -14.59 16.10 18.40
N GLN A 37 -14.25 16.47 19.64
CA GLN A 37 -14.78 17.69 20.25
C GLN A 37 -14.07 18.93 19.72
N LYS A 38 -12.76 18.83 19.44
CA LYS A 38 -11.97 19.91 18.82
C LYS A 38 -12.45 20.21 17.40
N LEU A 39 -12.80 19.16 16.65
CA LEU A 39 -13.24 19.25 15.27
C LEU A 39 -14.46 20.18 15.13
N GLY A 40 -15.46 20.07 16.02
CA GLY A 40 -16.63 20.96 16.01
C GLY A 40 -16.35 22.43 16.36
N ARG A 41 -15.13 22.79 16.78
CA ARG A 41 -14.75 24.16 17.18
C ARG A 41 -13.91 24.89 16.14
N PHE A 42 -13.33 24.18 15.17
CA PHE A 42 -12.49 24.79 14.14
C PHE A 42 -13.32 25.70 13.24
N GLN A 43 -12.80 26.91 13.01
CA GLN A 43 -13.49 27.95 12.21
C GLN A 43 -12.85 28.09 10.82
N SER A 44 -11.65 27.57 10.63
CA SER A 44 -10.90 27.60 9.37
C SER A 44 -10.37 26.21 9.01
N ASP A 45 -10.08 26.00 7.72
CA ASP A 45 -9.38 24.79 7.29
C ASP A 45 -7.91 24.77 7.74
N ASP A 46 -7.31 25.94 8.00
CA ASP A 46 -5.96 26.05 8.59
C ASP A 46 -5.94 25.48 10.02
N ASP A 47 -6.96 25.75 10.83
CA ASP A 47 -7.08 25.16 12.18
C ASP A 47 -7.14 23.62 12.12
N VAL A 48 -7.88 23.09 11.14
CA VAL A 48 -8.00 21.64 10.93
C VAL A 48 -6.64 21.07 10.52
N GLN A 49 -5.94 21.75 9.61
CA GLN A 49 -4.62 21.33 9.14
C GLN A 49 -3.61 21.27 10.30
N GLU A 50 -3.52 22.32 11.11
CA GLU A 50 -2.63 22.37 12.26
C GLU A 50 -2.96 21.26 13.27
N ALA A 51 -4.24 21.05 13.58
CA ALA A 51 -4.65 19.98 14.49
C ALA A 51 -4.32 18.58 13.96
N VAL A 52 -4.49 18.36 12.65
CA VAL A 52 -4.15 17.10 11.98
C VAL A 52 -2.65 16.85 12.00
N LEU A 53 -1.82 17.86 11.69
CA LEU A 53 -0.36 17.76 11.74
C LEU A 53 0.16 17.54 13.17
N HIS A 54 -0.43 18.22 14.15
CA HIS A 54 -0.15 18.02 15.56
C HIS A 54 -0.44 16.58 15.98
N ALA A 55 -1.64 16.06 15.66
CA ALA A 55 -2.00 14.69 16.01
C ALA A 55 -1.11 13.66 15.31
N ALA A 56 -0.79 13.87 14.03
CA ALA A 56 0.09 12.98 13.28
C ALA A 56 1.50 12.88 13.90
N SER A 57 2.02 13.98 14.45
CA SER A 57 3.38 14.05 15.01
C SER A 57 3.46 13.59 16.46
N ASN A 58 2.39 13.79 17.25
CA ASN A 58 2.42 13.60 18.70
C ASN A 58 1.61 12.41 19.20
N CYS A 59 0.68 11.88 18.40
CA CYS A 59 -0.18 10.77 18.82
C CYS A 59 0.34 9.41 18.34
N ASN A 60 0.84 8.61 19.28
CA ASN A 60 1.35 7.26 19.02
C ASN A 60 0.33 6.36 18.31
N THR A 61 -0.97 6.55 18.57
CA THR A 61 -2.06 5.75 17.99
C THR A 61 -2.10 5.83 16.46
N VAL A 62 -1.78 7.00 15.90
CA VAL A 62 -1.82 7.25 14.44
C VAL A 62 -0.44 7.43 13.82
N SER A 63 0.64 7.32 14.60
CA SER A 63 2.04 7.38 14.11
C SER A 63 2.33 6.46 12.92
N LYS A 64 1.70 5.27 12.88
CA LYS A 64 1.88 4.30 11.79
C LYS A 64 1.30 4.77 10.45
N ILE A 65 0.34 5.69 10.50
CA ILE A 65 -0.40 6.19 9.33
C ILE A 65 -0.19 7.69 9.06
N GLN A 66 0.78 8.32 9.72
CA GLN A 66 1.06 9.77 9.61
C GLN A 66 1.34 10.23 8.16
N GLU A 67 1.88 9.39 7.28
CA GLU A 67 2.18 9.76 5.90
C GLU A 67 0.93 10.01 5.05
N MET A 68 -0.25 9.64 5.56
CA MET A 68 -1.54 9.98 4.96
C MET A 68 -1.92 11.45 5.19
N SER A 69 -1.33 12.12 6.20
CA SER A 69 -1.65 13.49 6.58
C SER A 69 -0.65 14.53 6.04
N VAL A 70 0.17 14.15 5.05
CA VAL A 70 1.12 15.09 4.43
C VAL A 70 0.35 16.10 3.57
N ILE A 71 0.67 17.39 3.74
CA ILE A 71 0.00 18.50 3.05
C ILE A 71 0.23 18.42 1.53
N ASN A 72 1.48 18.27 1.10
CA ASN A 72 1.81 18.18 -0.31
C ASN A 72 1.32 16.83 -0.89
N PRO A 73 0.36 16.81 -1.83
CA PRO A 73 -0.17 15.57 -2.38
C PRO A 73 0.90 14.75 -3.13
N LYS A 74 1.98 15.37 -3.63
CA LYS A 74 3.07 14.61 -4.28
C LYS A 74 3.82 13.73 -3.28
N GLU A 75 3.98 14.22 -2.06
CA GLU A 75 4.68 13.54 -0.97
C GLU A 75 3.76 12.67 -0.10
N ARG A 76 2.45 12.96 -0.10
CA ARG A 76 1.45 12.15 0.60
C ARG A 76 1.48 10.71 0.12
N ALA A 77 1.42 9.77 1.06
CA ALA A 77 1.34 8.36 0.76
C ALA A 77 0.08 8.06 -0.08
N SER A 78 0.20 7.15 -1.02
CA SER A 78 -0.95 6.50 -1.67
C SER A 78 -1.47 5.35 -0.80
N ALA A 79 -2.72 4.93 -1.02
CA ALA A 79 -3.29 3.77 -0.33
C ALA A 79 -2.42 2.51 -0.49
N ALA A 80 -1.90 2.27 -1.70
CA ALA A 80 -1.02 1.14 -1.98
C ALA A 80 0.28 1.21 -1.16
N GLN A 81 0.87 2.39 -1.03
CA GLN A 81 2.06 2.60 -0.18
C GLN A 81 1.75 2.35 1.31
N MET A 82 0.59 2.78 1.79
CA MET A 82 0.16 2.51 3.17
C MET A 82 -0.09 1.02 3.42
N LEU A 83 -0.63 0.29 2.44
CA LEU A 83 -0.80 -1.17 2.54
C LEU A 83 0.55 -1.90 2.60
N VAL A 84 1.55 -1.44 1.83
CA VAL A 84 2.93 -1.97 1.95
C VAL A 84 3.49 -1.69 3.34
N LYS A 85 3.39 -0.46 3.85
CA LYS A 85 3.94 -0.06 5.15
C LYS A 85 3.27 -0.77 6.34
N CYS A 86 1.93 -0.82 6.36
CA CYS A 86 1.18 -1.27 7.54
C CYS A 86 0.84 -2.76 7.51
N TYR A 87 0.81 -3.38 6.32
CA TYR A 87 0.30 -4.74 6.13
C TYR A 87 1.17 -5.58 5.20
N ASN A 88 2.42 -5.20 4.95
CA ASN A 88 3.36 -5.89 4.06
C ASN A 88 2.78 -6.17 2.66
N GLY A 89 1.88 -5.30 2.17
CA GLY A 89 1.27 -5.42 0.86
C GLY A 89 0.05 -6.36 0.81
N LEU A 90 -0.42 -6.88 1.95
CA LEU A 90 -1.69 -7.59 2.00
C LEU A 90 -2.84 -6.65 1.60
N GLY A 91 -3.73 -7.14 0.75
CA GLY A 91 -4.87 -6.36 0.22
C GLY A 91 -4.53 -5.47 -0.98
N LEU A 92 -3.31 -5.55 -1.53
CA LEU A 92 -2.98 -4.88 -2.78
C LEU A 92 -3.66 -5.54 -3.98
N SER A 93 -4.31 -4.73 -4.81
CA SER A 93 -4.70 -5.11 -6.19
C SER A 93 -3.60 -4.82 -7.21
N THR A 94 -2.64 -3.93 -6.86
CA THR A 94 -1.54 -3.50 -7.72
C THR A 94 -0.27 -4.30 -7.38
N PRO A 95 0.50 -4.79 -8.37
CA PRO A 95 1.77 -5.47 -8.13
C PRO A 95 2.74 -4.59 -7.32
N GLN A 96 3.41 -5.18 -6.33
CA GLN A 96 4.26 -4.43 -5.39
C GLN A 96 5.44 -3.71 -6.07
N ASN A 97 5.97 -4.27 -7.16
CA ASN A 97 7.04 -3.66 -7.96
C ASN A 97 6.61 -2.40 -8.73
N GLN A 98 5.31 -2.13 -8.83
CA GLN A 98 4.77 -0.91 -9.45
C GLN A 98 4.44 0.17 -8.41
N ILE A 99 4.58 -0.12 -7.12
CA ILE A 99 4.30 0.83 -6.05
C ILE A 99 5.58 1.62 -5.75
N PRO A 100 5.59 2.94 -5.94
CA PRO A 100 6.75 3.75 -5.59
C PRO A 100 7.04 3.64 -4.08
N PRO A 101 8.31 3.65 -3.66
CA PRO A 101 8.64 3.65 -2.24
C PRO A 101 8.07 4.89 -1.54
N LEU A 102 7.80 4.78 -0.24
CA LEU A 102 7.47 5.94 0.57
C LEU A 102 8.68 6.87 0.64
N ILE A 103 8.44 8.18 0.45
CA ILE A 103 9.42 9.22 0.74
C ILE A 103 9.46 9.35 2.27
N SER A 104 10.06 8.38 2.93
CA SER A 104 10.18 8.41 4.38
C SER A 104 11.29 9.38 4.74
N THR A 105 11.02 10.34 5.62
CA THR A 105 12.03 11.22 6.24
C THR A 105 13.00 10.44 7.16
N ARG A 106 12.98 9.11 7.12
CA ARG A 106 13.96 8.25 7.77
C ARG A 106 14.38 7.13 6.81
N PRO A 107 15.68 6.96 6.53
CA PRO A 107 16.13 5.81 5.76
C PRO A 107 15.89 4.54 6.59
N SER A 108 14.87 3.78 6.23
CA SER A 108 14.79 2.37 6.63
C SER A 108 16.00 1.66 6.02
N PRO A 109 16.68 0.77 6.77
CA PRO A 109 17.87 0.09 6.28
C PRO A 109 17.50 -0.68 5.01
N THR A 110 18.23 -0.38 3.94
CA THR A 110 18.21 -1.11 2.69
C THR A 110 18.24 -2.60 3.01
N PHE A 111 17.23 -3.35 2.57
CA PHE A 111 17.37 -4.79 2.44
C PHE A 111 18.40 -5.01 1.34
N THR A 112 19.67 -4.99 1.69
CA THR A 112 20.71 -5.58 0.87
C THR A 112 20.36 -7.07 0.83
N PRO A 113 20.05 -7.65 -0.35
CA PRO A 113 20.12 -9.11 -0.45
C PRO A 113 21.52 -9.50 0.01
N PRO A 114 21.68 -10.57 0.82
CA PRO A 114 22.99 -10.97 1.30
C PRO A 114 23.89 -11.13 0.08
N GLN A 115 24.86 -10.23 -0.02
CA GLN A 115 25.91 -10.31 -1.01
C GLN A 115 26.69 -11.57 -0.63
N ALA A 116 26.44 -12.65 -1.37
CA ALA A 116 27.21 -13.87 -1.25
C ALA A 116 28.69 -13.48 -1.35
N PRO A 117 29.55 -13.93 -0.43
CA PRO A 117 30.97 -13.67 -0.54
C PRO A 117 31.42 -14.19 -1.92
N VAL A 118 31.89 -13.26 -2.74
CA VAL A 118 32.52 -13.58 -4.02
C VAL A 118 33.71 -14.46 -3.67
N LEU A 119 33.58 -15.76 -3.92
CA LEU A 119 34.72 -16.65 -3.87
C LEU A 119 35.65 -16.24 -5.01
N ASP A 120 36.81 -15.75 -4.61
CA ASP A 120 37.95 -15.46 -5.48
C ASP A 120 38.32 -16.74 -6.24
N PHE A 121 37.95 -16.80 -7.51
CA PHE A 121 38.48 -17.81 -8.42
C PHE A 121 39.66 -17.19 -9.16
N PRO A 122 40.90 -17.68 -8.95
CA PRO A 122 42.03 -17.20 -9.73
C PRO A 122 41.83 -17.57 -11.21
N ALA A 123 41.98 -16.57 -12.07
CA ALA A 123 41.92 -16.70 -13.51
C ALA A 123 43.07 -17.60 -14.02
N VAL A 124 42.73 -18.58 -14.86
CA VAL A 124 43.69 -19.41 -15.60
C VAL A 124 43.29 -19.39 -17.09
N PRO A 125 44.26 -19.28 -18.02
CA PRO A 125 44.05 -18.58 -19.28
C PRO A 125 43.40 -19.39 -20.40
N THR A 126 42.76 -18.64 -21.28
CA THR A 126 42.26 -18.96 -22.63
C THR A 126 43.13 -19.93 -23.42
N LEU A 127 42.52 -21.00 -23.94
CA LEU A 127 43.03 -21.75 -25.08
C LEU A 127 41.93 -21.89 -26.14
N ALA A 128 42.30 -21.54 -27.36
CA ALA A 128 41.42 -21.24 -28.48
C ALA A 128 40.66 -22.46 -29.04
N ALA A 129 39.52 -22.12 -29.66
CA ALA A 129 38.92 -22.75 -30.83
C ALA A 129 38.55 -24.24 -30.78
N LEU A 130 37.23 -24.53 -30.84
CA LEU A 130 36.69 -25.46 -31.85
C LEU A 130 35.17 -25.27 -32.02
N THR A 131 34.78 -24.79 -33.21
CA THR A 131 33.60 -25.14 -34.03
C THR A 131 32.26 -25.55 -33.40
N ARG A 132 31.20 -24.83 -33.80
CA ARG A 132 29.79 -25.30 -33.87
C ARG A 132 29.67 -26.60 -34.67
N PRO A 133 28.69 -27.47 -34.36
CA PRO A 133 27.43 -27.54 -35.14
C PRO A 133 26.17 -27.71 -34.25
N ARG A 134 25.04 -27.05 -34.51
CA ARG A 134 23.93 -27.36 -35.46
C ARG A 134 22.91 -28.40 -34.91
N ASP A 135 21.65 -27.94 -34.86
CA ASP A 135 20.35 -28.67 -34.96
C ASP A 135 19.68 -29.38 -33.75
N LEU A 136 18.60 -28.74 -33.25
CA LEU A 136 17.20 -29.21 -33.02
C LEU A 136 16.90 -30.42 -32.07
N PRO A 137 15.65 -30.61 -31.55
CA PRO A 137 14.44 -29.78 -31.63
C PRO A 137 13.67 -29.52 -30.31
N MET A 138 12.82 -28.50 -30.44
CA MET A 138 11.60 -28.13 -29.72
C MET A 138 10.72 -29.30 -29.21
N ILE A 139 10.39 -29.29 -27.92
CA ILE A 139 9.29 -30.11 -27.36
C ILE A 139 8.04 -29.26 -27.25
N LYS A 140 7.04 -29.56 -28.09
CA LYS A 140 5.64 -29.16 -27.94
C LYS A 140 4.87 -30.28 -27.24
N LYS A 141 4.10 -29.95 -26.20
CA LYS A 141 2.92 -30.71 -25.73
C LYS A 141 1.92 -29.65 -25.22
N THR A 142 0.94 -29.22 -26.00
CA THR A 142 -0.38 -29.83 -26.34
C THR A 142 -1.35 -29.88 -25.16
N ALA A 143 -2.55 -29.37 -25.45
CA ALA A 143 -3.65 -28.93 -24.59
C ALA A 143 -4.61 -30.05 -24.11
N ALA A 144 -5.68 -29.59 -23.44
CA ALA A 144 -6.83 -30.27 -22.83
C ALA A 144 -6.58 -30.61 -21.35
N ASP A 145 -7.38 -30.13 -20.40
CA ASP A 145 -8.80 -30.50 -20.31
C ASP A 145 -9.68 -29.46 -19.60
N ARG A 146 -10.93 -29.39 -20.06
CA ARG A 146 -12.05 -28.61 -19.52
C ARG A 146 -12.63 -29.34 -18.31
N GLY A 147 -12.83 -28.64 -17.21
CA GLY A 147 -13.61 -29.15 -16.08
C GLY A 147 -14.31 -28.03 -15.34
N GLU A 148 -15.42 -27.56 -15.89
CA GLU A 148 -16.42 -26.77 -15.16
C GLU A 148 -16.93 -27.60 -13.98
N PHE A 149 -16.79 -27.08 -12.74
CA PHE A 149 -17.59 -27.57 -11.63
C PHE A 149 -18.48 -26.47 -11.06
N ARG A 150 -19.75 -26.71 -11.31
CA ARG A 150 -20.93 -25.88 -11.12
C ARG A 150 -21.33 -25.82 -9.65
N VAL A 151 -21.70 -24.61 -9.25
CA VAL A 151 -22.27 -24.18 -7.98
C VAL A 151 -23.42 -25.09 -7.52
N LYS A 152 -23.35 -25.61 -6.29
CA LYS A 152 -24.53 -26.10 -5.55
C LYS A 152 -24.88 -25.12 -4.44
N LYS A 153 -25.93 -24.35 -4.71
CA LYS A 153 -26.66 -23.51 -3.76
C LYS A 153 -27.41 -24.43 -2.79
N VAL A 154 -26.99 -24.49 -1.53
CA VAL A 154 -27.80 -25.07 -0.45
C VAL A 154 -28.65 -23.95 0.14
N LEU A 155 -29.91 -23.92 -0.29
CA LEU A 155 -30.99 -23.28 0.46
C LEU A 155 -31.22 -24.11 1.73
N LYS A 156 -31.00 -23.53 2.92
CA LYS A 156 -31.69 -23.99 4.13
C LYS A 156 -32.68 -22.92 4.54
N SER A 157 -33.94 -23.32 4.43
CA SER A 157 -35.14 -22.60 4.83
C SER A 157 -35.18 -22.40 6.34
N ASN A 158 -35.80 -21.28 6.72
CA ASN A 158 -36.40 -20.95 8.00
C ASN A 158 -36.93 -22.17 8.77
N ASN A 159 -36.74 -22.16 10.09
CA ASN A 159 -37.77 -22.53 11.05
C ASN A 159 -37.74 -21.50 12.17
N GLY A 160 -38.78 -20.69 12.25
CA GLY A 160 -39.08 -19.91 13.44
C GLY A 160 -39.51 -20.83 14.57
N GLN A 161 -39.09 -20.50 15.78
CA GLN A 161 -39.78 -20.95 16.98
C GLN A 161 -39.74 -19.81 18.00
N ILE A 162 -40.92 -19.20 18.16
CA ILE A 162 -41.33 -18.40 19.31
C ILE A 162 -41.48 -19.38 20.48
N VAL A 163 -40.92 -19.02 21.64
CA VAL A 163 -41.38 -19.49 22.95
C VAL A 163 -41.20 -18.34 23.96
N ASP A 164 -42.36 -17.89 24.44
CA ASP A 164 -42.74 -17.05 25.60
C ASP A 164 -41.88 -15.84 26.04
#